data_AF-A0A6V7FP19-F1
#
_entry.id   AF-A0A6V7FP19-F1
#
_cell.length_a   1.000
_cell.length_b   1.000
_cell.length_c   1.000
_cell.angle_alpha   90.00
_cell.angle_beta   90.00
_cell.angle_gamma   90.00
#
_symmetry.space_group_name_H-M   'P 1'
#
loop_
_entity.id
_entity.type
_entity.pdbx_description
1 polymer ?
#
loop_
_entity_poly.entity_id
_entity_poly.type
_entity_poly.pdbx_seq_one_letter_code
_entity_poly.pdbx_strand_id
1 'polypeptide(L)'
;MEVNPPWTCDECGKPILSVDDGWVEWLNGRSEPDNIQRSAHHLRLVHHRHASPNADRKNACYHDENQWFATKRYTVADLPLSSFVGSDGLITLLSFLYDKRFSEESEVLELIKRLHVPNYEAARHYFEAAIANGVFEPRSAPSYYDQEEMRAVLNWAQEQQEQA
;
A
#
# COMPACT_ATOMS: atom_id res chain seq x y z
N MET A 1 -13.91 4.42 -11.31
CA MET A 1 -13.47 4.93 -10.00
C MET A 1 -12.43 6.00 -10.26
N GLU A 2 -12.54 7.12 -9.56
CA GLU A 2 -11.51 8.16 -9.61
C GLU A 2 -10.27 7.70 -8.84
N VAL A 3 -9.10 8.08 -9.34
CA VAL A 3 -7.82 7.74 -8.74
C VAL A 3 -7.43 8.87 -7.79
N ASN A 4 -7.12 8.55 -6.54
CA ASN A 4 -6.96 9.54 -5.47
C ASN A 4 -5.52 9.58 -4.93
N PRO A 5 -4.55 10.16 -5.67
CA PRO A 5 -3.26 10.52 -5.09
C PRO A 5 -3.41 11.66 -4.07
N PRO A 6 -2.41 11.90 -3.20
CA PRO A 6 -1.13 11.20 -3.13
C PRO A 6 -1.20 9.88 -2.35
N TRP A 7 -0.31 8.94 -2.70
CA TRP A 7 -0.05 7.75 -1.87
C TRP A 7 1.31 7.82 -1.19
N THR A 8 1.43 7.21 -0.03
CA THR A 8 2.70 7.17 0.72
C THR A 8 3.56 6.02 0.21
N CYS A 9 4.81 6.28 -0.20
CA CYS A 9 5.75 5.22 -0.52
C CYS A 9 6.16 4.46 0.74
N ASP A 10 6.03 3.14 0.73
CA ASP A 10 6.28 2.29 1.90
C ASP A 10 7.78 2.19 2.26
N GLU A 11 8.67 2.54 1.32
CA GLU A 11 10.12 2.53 1.56
C GLU A 11 10.64 3.85 2.15
N CYS A 12 10.20 5.00 1.64
CA CYS A 12 10.76 6.30 2.03
C CYS A 12 9.79 7.24 2.75
N GLY A 13 8.51 6.87 2.87
CA GLY A 13 7.47 7.67 3.52
C GLY A 13 7.05 8.94 2.77
N LYS A 14 7.63 9.22 1.60
CA LYS A 14 7.31 10.40 0.78
C LYS A 14 6.14 10.12 -0.18
N PRO A 15 5.39 11.16 -0.60
CA PRO A 15 4.24 10.99 -1.47
C PRO A 15 4.63 10.55 -2.89
N ILE A 16 3.78 9.72 -3.49
CA ILE A 16 3.68 9.34 -4.90
C ILE A 16 2.51 10.17 -5.46
N LEU A 17 2.81 11.09 -6.38
CA LEU A 17 1.87 12.14 -6.79
C LEU A 17 1.01 11.77 -8.00
N SER A 18 1.42 10.76 -8.76
CA SER A 18 0.69 10.27 -9.92
C SER A 18 0.78 8.75 -10.06
N VAL A 19 -0.06 8.20 -10.92
CA VAL A 19 -0.05 6.76 -11.24
C VAL A 19 1.29 6.34 -11.86
N ASP A 20 1.87 7.19 -12.72
CA ASP A 20 3.12 6.88 -13.43
C ASP A 20 4.33 6.87 -12.47
N ASP A 21 4.24 7.60 -11.36
CA ASP A 21 5.29 7.68 -10.34
C ASP A 21 5.35 6.45 -9.42
N GLY A 22 4.42 5.50 -9.52
CA GLY A 22 4.23 4.42 -8.56
C GLY A 22 4.41 3.01 -9.14
N TRP A 23 4.99 2.11 -8.35
CA TRP A 23 5.09 0.67 -8.59
C TRP A 23 4.54 -0.11 -7.40
N VAL A 24 3.88 -1.23 -7.70
CA VAL A 24 3.52 -2.23 -6.69
C VAL A 24 4.51 -3.38 -6.82
N GLU A 25 5.25 -3.64 -5.75
CA GLU A 25 6.33 -4.63 -5.69
C GLU A 25 6.01 -5.67 -4.62
N TRP A 26 6.45 -6.92 -4.82
CA TRP A 26 6.40 -7.99 -3.84
C TRP A 26 7.55 -8.99 -4.04
N LEU A 27 7.73 -9.89 -3.07
CA LEU A 27 8.73 -10.95 -3.11
C LEU A 27 8.07 -12.28 -3.43
N ASN A 28 8.58 -13.01 -4.43
CA ASN A 28 8.16 -14.37 -4.73
C ASN A 28 9.09 -15.37 -4.03
N GLY A 29 8.54 -16.12 -3.09
CA GLY A 29 9.20 -17.24 -2.40
C GLY A 29 8.84 -18.61 -2.95
N ARG A 30 8.41 -18.70 -4.21
CA ARG A 30 8.02 -19.98 -4.82
C ARG A 30 9.17 -20.98 -4.83
N SER A 31 8.93 -22.11 -4.18
CA SER A 31 9.79 -23.29 -4.29
C SER A 31 9.55 -24.06 -5.60
N GLU A 32 8.32 -23.99 -6.13
CA GLU A 32 7.90 -24.68 -7.36
C GLU A 32 7.13 -23.73 -8.28
N PRO A 33 7.28 -23.85 -9.62
CA PRO A 33 6.67 -22.92 -10.59
C PRO A 33 5.13 -22.84 -10.47
N ASP A 34 4.48 -23.98 -10.23
CA ASP A 34 3.03 -24.12 -10.34
C ASP A 34 2.28 -23.78 -9.05
N ASN A 35 2.97 -23.65 -7.92
CA ASN A 35 2.33 -23.34 -6.64
C ASN A 35 2.32 -21.83 -6.37
N ILE A 36 1.27 -21.15 -6.82
CA ILE A 36 1.06 -19.72 -6.57
C ILE A 36 0.57 -19.43 -5.14
N GLN A 37 -0.06 -20.38 -4.47
CA GLN A 37 -0.72 -20.13 -3.19
C GLN A 37 0.32 -19.86 -2.09
N ARG A 38 0.10 -18.79 -1.34
CA ARG A 38 0.91 -18.34 -0.19
C ARG A 38 2.40 -18.18 -0.50
N SER A 39 2.71 -17.91 -1.76
CA SER A 39 4.08 -17.83 -2.27
C SER A 39 4.62 -16.42 -2.40
N ALA A 40 3.73 -15.41 -2.40
CA ALA A 40 4.12 -14.01 -2.42
C ALA A 40 4.13 -13.42 -1.00
N HIS A 41 5.02 -12.46 -0.77
CA HIS A 41 5.22 -11.82 0.52
C HIS A 41 5.58 -10.34 0.33
N HIS A 42 5.41 -9.53 1.38
CA HIS A 42 5.89 -8.16 1.43
C HIS A 42 5.37 -7.28 0.30
N LEU A 43 4.06 -7.38 0.00
CA LEU A 43 3.42 -6.48 -0.96
C LEU A 43 3.54 -5.03 -0.50
N ARG A 44 4.02 -4.16 -1.38
CA ARG A 44 4.23 -2.75 -1.05
C ARG A 44 4.05 -1.83 -2.25
N LEU A 45 3.70 -0.59 -1.95
CA LEU A 45 3.59 0.51 -2.91
C LEU A 45 4.82 1.42 -2.76
N VAL A 46 5.59 1.56 -3.84
CA VAL A 46 6.86 2.31 -3.85
C VAL A 46 6.94 3.26 -5.04
N HIS A 47 7.88 4.20 -5.00
CA HIS A 47 8.15 5.06 -6.15
C HIS A 47 8.74 4.24 -7.30
N HIS A 48 8.29 4.53 -8.52
CA HIS A 48 9.04 4.21 -9.71
C HIS A 48 10.41 4.92 -9.67
N ARG A 49 11.48 4.27 -10.16
CA ARG A 49 12.84 4.83 -10.16
C ARG A 49 12.96 6.29 -10.59
N HIS A 50 12.29 6.68 -11.68
CA HIS A 50 12.40 8.03 -12.24
C HIS A 50 11.78 9.10 -11.33
N ALA A 51 10.81 8.73 -10.51
CA ALA A 51 10.13 9.59 -9.54
C ALA A 51 10.67 9.40 -8.11
N SER A 52 11.60 8.46 -7.90
CA SER A 52 12.12 8.13 -6.58
C SER A 52 12.98 9.26 -6.02
N PRO A 53 12.71 9.72 -4.79
CA PRO A 53 13.61 10.62 -4.06
C PRO A 53 15.00 10.03 -3.77
N ASN A 54 15.19 8.73 -4.01
CA ASN A 54 16.42 7.98 -3.80
C ASN A 54 17.00 7.45 -5.12
N ALA A 55 16.64 8.03 -6.28
CA ALA A 55 17.00 7.51 -7.61
C ALA A 55 18.51 7.31 -7.84
N ASP A 56 19.34 8.06 -7.12
CA ASP A 56 20.81 8.00 -7.09
C ASP A 56 21.35 6.75 -6.37
N ARG A 57 20.55 6.14 -5.48
CA ARG A 57 20.90 4.90 -4.78
C ARG A 57 20.72 3.69 -5.70
N LYS A 58 21.50 2.64 -5.47
CA LYS A 58 21.49 1.39 -6.27
C LYS A 58 20.06 0.87 -6.52
N ASN A 59 19.26 0.75 -5.46
CA ASN A 59 17.91 0.17 -5.54
C ASN A 59 16.79 1.22 -5.48
N ALA A 60 17.10 2.52 -5.41
CA ALA A 60 16.10 3.58 -5.27
C ALA A 60 15.10 3.33 -4.11
N CYS A 61 13.82 3.08 -4.40
CA CYS A 61 12.81 2.66 -3.43
C CYS A 61 12.46 1.15 -3.48
N TYR A 62 13.14 0.38 -4.32
CA TYR A 62 12.88 -1.04 -4.56
C TYR A 62 13.62 -1.97 -3.60
N HIS A 63 13.23 -3.24 -3.61
CA HIS A 63 13.89 -4.26 -2.80
C HIS A 63 15.28 -4.51 -3.37
N ASP A 64 16.24 -4.85 -2.51
CA ASP A 64 17.50 -5.41 -3.00
C ASP A 64 17.28 -6.89 -3.34
N GLU A 65 16.96 -7.19 -4.61
CA GLU A 65 16.75 -8.56 -5.06
C GLU A 65 17.97 -9.46 -4.76
N ASN A 66 19.19 -8.93 -4.89
CA ASN A 66 20.39 -9.75 -4.64
C ASN A 66 20.46 -10.17 -3.17
N GLN A 67 20.11 -9.27 -2.25
CA GLN A 67 20.07 -9.57 -0.82
C GLN A 67 18.98 -10.62 -0.50
N TRP A 68 17.78 -10.45 -1.06
CA TRP A 68 16.66 -11.37 -0.86
C TRP A 68 16.92 -12.75 -1.45
N PHE A 69 17.49 -12.80 -2.64
CA PHE A 69 17.87 -14.06 -3.27
C PHE A 69 18.96 -14.78 -2.48
N ALA A 70 19.99 -14.06 -2.01
CA ALA A 70 21.07 -14.66 -1.23
C ALA A 70 20.58 -15.25 0.11
N THR A 71 19.60 -14.61 0.75
CA THR A 71 19.16 -14.94 2.11
C THR A 71 17.96 -15.90 2.14
N LYS A 72 17.01 -15.72 1.23
CA LYS A 72 15.72 -16.42 1.23
C LYS A 72 15.42 -17.14 -0.08
N ARG A 73 16.24 -16.96 -1.13
CA ARG A 73 15.95 -17.40 -2.50
C ARG A 73 14.69 -16.76 -3.09
N TYR A 74 14.32 -15.59 -2.58
CA TYR A 74 13.18 -14.85 -3.10
C TYR A 74 13.62 -13.96 -4.27
N THR A 75 12.76 -13.83 -5.28
CA THR A 75 12.92 -12.86 -6.37
C THR A 75 11.94 -11.72 -6.21
N VAL A 76 12.28 -10.56 -6.76
CA VAL A 76 11.39 -9.41 -6.80
C VAL A 76 10.45 -9.57 -7.99
N ALA A 77 9.19 -9.23 -7.80
CA ALA A 77 8.28 -8.97 -8.89
C ALA A 77 7.57 -7.64 -8.65
N ASP A 78 7.29 -6.97 -9.74
CA ASP A 78 6.67 -5.66 -9.73
C ASP A 78 5.78 -5.48 -10.96
N LEU A 79 4.84 -4.55 -10.83
CA LEU A 79 4.03 -4.04 -11.92
C LEU A 79 3.79 -2.53 -11.67
N PRO A 80 3.58 -1.73 -12.73
CA PRO A 80 3.25 -0.32 -12.58
C PRO A 80 1.94 -0.14 -11.80
N LEU A 81 1.83 0.94 -11.03
CA LEU A 81 0.62 1.24 -10.24
C LEU A 81 -0.64 1.33 -11.12
N SER A 82 -0.49 1.69 -12.40
CA SER A 82 -1.58 1.68 -13.39
C SER A 82 -2.29 0.33 -13.52
N SER A 83 -1.61 -0.78 -13.23
CA SER A 83 -2.18 -2.13 -13.25
C SER A 83 -3.09 -2.45 -12.07
N PHE A 84 -3.12 -1.59 -11.04
CA PHE A 84 -3.85 -1.83 -9.79
C PHE A 84 -4.89 -0.76 -9.45
N VAL A 85 -4.92 0.35 -10.19
CA VAL A 85 -5.93 1.40 -10.01
C VAL A 85 -7.13 1.19 -10.95
N GLY A 86 -8.25 1.86 -10.66
CA GLY A 86 -9.47 1.72 -11.44
C GLY A 86 -10.17 0.37 -11.27
N SER A 87 -11.20 0.12 -12.08
CA SER A 87 -12.05 -1.09 -11.93
C SER A 87 -11.28 -2.38 -12.21
N ASP A 88 -10.45 -2.39 -13.27
CA ASP A 88 -9.68 -3.58 -13.65
C ASP A 88 -8.53 -3.84 -12.67
N GLY A 89 -7.94 -2.78 -12.11
CA GLY A 89 -6.96 -2.89 -11.03
C GLY A 89 -7.55 -3.50 -9.77
N LEU A 90 -8.77 -3.09 -9.38
CA LEU A 90 -9.49 -3.72 -8.28
C LEU A 90 -9.76 -5.20 -8.53
N ILE A 91 -10.20 -5.57 -9.74
CA ILE A 91 -10.39 -6.98 -10.11
C ILE A 91 -9.09 -7.78 -9.99
N THR A 92 -7.96 -7.19 -10.38
CA THR A 92 -6.63 -7.81 -10.23
C THR A 92 -6.29 -8.06 -8.76
N LEU A 93 -6.50 -7.09 -7.87
CA LEU A 93 -6.24 -7.27 -6.44
C LEU A 93 -7.20 -8.28 -5.79
N LEU A 94 -8.47 -8.28 -6.20
CA LEU A 94 -9.44 -9.29 -5.75
C LEU A 94 -9.06 -10.70 -6.23
N SER A 95 -8.47 -10.84 -7.42
CA SER A 95 -7.96 -12.13 -7.89
C SER A 95 -6.80 -12.62 -7.04
N PHE A 96 -5.92 -11.71 -6.56
CA PHE A 96 -4.83 -12.09 -5.65
C PHE A 96 -5.35 -12.71 -4.34
N LEU A 97 -6.47 -12.19 -3.82
CA LEU A 97 -7.16 -12.77 -2.66
C LEU A 97 -7.78 -14.12 -2.99
N TYR A 98 -8.48 -14.23 -4.13
CA TYR A 98 -9.10 -15.48 -4.57
C TYR A 98 -8.07 -16.62 -4.72
N ASP A 99 -6.93 -16.31 -5.35
CA ASP A 99 -5.83 -17.25 -5.56
C ASP A 99 -5.03 -17.54 -4.28
N LYS A 100 -5.33 -16.85 -3.17
CA LYS A 100 -4.54 -16.88 -1.92
C LYS A 100 -3.06 -16.65 -2.22
N ARG A 101 -2.75 -15.72 -3.13
CA ARG A 101 -1.40 -15.55 -3.70
C ARG A 101 -0.36 -15.18 -2.65
N PHE A 102 -0.76 -14.34 -1.70
CA PHE A 102 0.10 -13.83 -0.63
C PHE A 102 -0.01 -14.70 0.63
N SER A 103 1.09 -14.83 1.36
CA SER A 103 1.06 -15.52 2.66
C SER A 103 0.17 -14.79 3.66
N GLU A 104 0.18 -13.47 3.60
CA GLU A 104 -0.61 -12.55 4.41
C GLU A 104 -1.64 -11.82 3.53
N GLU A 105 -2.90 -12.26 3.58
CA GLU A 105 -3.99 -11.65 2.81
C GLU A 105 -4.24 -10.18 3.20
N SER A 106 -3.85 -9.80 4.42
CA SER A 106 -3.93 -8.42 4.93
C SER A 106 -3.10 -7.44 4.12
N GLU A 107 -1.99 -7.86 3.50
CA GLU A 107 -1.17 -7.00 2.64
C GLU A 107 -1.94 -6.56 1.39
N VAL A 108 -2.71 -7.49 0.79
CA VAL A 108 -3.55 -7.22 -0.38
C VAL A 108 -4.75 -6.36 0.01
N LEU A 109 -5.40 -6.67 1.14
CA LEU A 109 -6.51 -5.87 1.67
C LEU A 109 -6.07 -4.43 1.97
N GLU A 110 -4.87 -4.25 2.51
CA GLU A 110 -4.30 -2.93 2.76
C GLU A 110 -4.13 -2.14 1.46
N LEU A 111 -3.52 -2.76 0.43
CA LEU A 111 -3.36 -2.10 -0.86
C LEU A 111 -4.72 -1.73 -1.51
N ILE A 112 -5.72 -2.61 -1.42
CA ILE A 112 -7.07 -2.31 -1.91
C ILE A 112 -7.64 -1.06 -1.23
N LYS A 113 -7.55 -0.97 0.10
CA LYS A 113 -8.05 0.19 0.84
C LYS A 113 -7.33 1.47 0.42
N ARG A 114 -5.99 1.42 0.34
CA ARG A 114 -5.15 2.57 -0.07
C ARG A 114 -5.47 3.08 -1.47
N LEU A 115 -5.74 2.19 -2.42
CA LEU A 115 -5.96 2.58 -3.82
C LEU A 115 -7.41 2.91 -4.16
N HIS A 116 -8.38 2.28 -3.49
CA HIS A 116 -9.78 2.30 -3.93
C HIS A 116 -10.76 2.86 -2.91
N VAL A 117 -10.40 3.01 -1.64
CA VAL A 117 -11.28 3.59 -0.63
C VAL A 117 -10.93 5.07 -0.47
N PRO A 118 -11.84 6.00 -0.83
CA PRO A 118 -11.60 7.42 -0.66
C PRO A 118 -11.21 7.76 0.78
N ASN A 119 -10.39 8.79 0.95
CA ASN A 119 -9.89 9.28 2.25
C ASN A 119 -9.02 8.29 3.05
N TYR A 120 -8.97 7.01 2.71
CA TYR A 120 -8.28 6.01 3.51
C TYR A 120 -6.78 6.26 3.60
N GLU A 121 -6.12 6.45 2.45
CA GLU A 121 -4.67 6.68 2.41
C GLU A 121 -4.26 7.92 3.21
N ALA A 122 -5.05 9.00 3.12
CA ALA A 122 -4.81 10.23 3.87
C ALA A 122 -5.06 10.06 5.38
N ALA A 123 -6.06 9.25 5.76
CA ALA A 123 -6.48 9.10 7.15
C ALA A 123 -5.71 8.00 7.93
N ARG A 124 -5.16 6.99 7.25
CA ARG A 124 -4.70 5.73 7.87
C ARG A 124 -3.67 5.89 8.98
N HIS A 125 -2.83 6.91 8.91
CA HIS A 125 -1.79 7.17 9.91
C HIS A 125 -2.30 7.91 11.15
N TYR A 126 -3.51 8.45 11.10
CA TYR A 126 -4.12 9.23 12.17
C TYR A 126 -5.15 8.47 12.99
N PHE A 127 -5.55 7.26 12.56
CA PHE A 127 -6.62 6.51 13.23
C PHE A 127 -6.37 6.29 14.72
N GLU A 128 -5.20 5.76 15.11
CA GLU A 128 -4.91 5.50 16.52
C GLU A 128 -4.93 6.77 17.37
N ALA A 129 -4.31 7.84 16.85
CA ALA A 129 -4.24 9.11 17.56
C ALA A 129 -5.62 9.79 17.67
N ALA A 130 -6.45 9.72 16.62
CA ALA A 130 -7.80 10.25 16.62
C ALA A 130 -8.71 9.50 17.61
N ILE A 131 -8.62 8.16 17.65
CA ILE A 131 -9.37 7.32 18.61
C ILE A 131 -8.94 7.67 20.05
N ALA A 132 -7.63 7.80 20.30
CA ALA A 132 -7.11 8.15 21.62
C ALA A 132 -7.57 9.54 22.10
N ASN A 133 -7.85 10.46 21.17
CA ASN A 133 -8.39 11.80 21.46
C ASN A 133 -9.93 11.85 21.45
N GLY A 134 -10.61 10.71 21.30
CA GLY A 134 -12.07 10.64 21.33
C GLY A 134 -12.76 11.28 20.11
N VAL A 135 -12.05 11.41 18.97
CA VAL A 135 -12.62 11.95 17.73
C VAL A 135 -13.80 11.10 17.25
N PHE A 136 -13.71 9.78 17.43
CA PHE A 136 -14.80 8.84 17.19
C PHE A 136 -14.59 7.56 18.02
N GLU A 137 -15.67 6.80 18.20
CA GLU A 137 -15.61 5.47 18.81
C GLU A 137 -15.66 4.39 17.70
N PRO A 138 -14.67 3.49 17.61
CA PRO A 138 -14.65 2.41 16.62
C PRO A 138 -15.89 1.50 16.69
N ARG A 139 -16.65 1.42 15.60
CA ARG A 139 -17.79 0.48 15.44
C ARG A 139 -17.45 -0.74 14.58
N SER A 140 -16.29 -0.73 13.95
CA SER A 140 -15.81 -1.74 13.02
C SER A 140 -14.42 -2.25 13.43
N ALA A 141 -13.93 -3.25 12.69
CA ALA A 141 -12.57 -3.75 12.88
C ALA A 141 -11.53 -2.65 12.63
N PRO A 142 -10.35 -2.71 13.29
CA PRO A 142 -9.29 -1.73 13.10
C PRO A 142 -8.97 -1.48 11.62
N SER A 143 -8.89 -0.21 11.23
CA SER A 143 -8.65 0.23 9.85
C SER A 143 -9.76 -0.10 8.83
N TYR A 144 -10.97 -0.45 9.28
CA TYR A 144 -12.17 -0.61 8.43
C TYR A 144 -13.25 0.42 8.78
N TYR A 145 -12.81 1.65 9.00
CA TYR A 145 -13.69 2.78 9.32
C TYR A 145 -14.45 3.25 8.08
N ASP A 146 -15.58 3.89 8.27
CA ASP A 146 -16.38 4.41 7.16
C ASP A 146 -15.95 5.83 6.72
N GLN A 147 -16.61 6.37 5.70
CA GLN A 147 -16.28 7.68 5.14
C GLN A 147 -16.65 8.85 6.07
N GLU A 148 -17.53 8.65 7.04
CA GLU A 148 -17.83 9.66 8.06
C GLU A 148 -16.71 9.71 9.08
N GLU A 149 -16.30 8.55 9.59
CA GLU A 149 -15.18 8.40 10.52
C GLU A 149 -13.86 8.91 9.90
N MET A 150 -13.56 8.55 8.64
CA MET A 150 -12.36 9.06 7.97
C MET A 150 -12.36 10.58 7.79
N ARG A 151 -13.51 11.20 7.48
CA ARG A 151 -13.61 12.67 7.38
C ARG A 151 -13.40 13.34 8.75
N ALA A 152 -13.95 12.76 9.81
CA ALA A 152 -13.72 13.27 11.17
C ALA A 152 -12.23 13.22 11.54
N VAL A 153 -11.54 12.12 11.21
CA VAL A 153 -10.10 11.95 11.42
C VAL A 153 -9.30 12.99 10.64
N LEU A 154 -9.62 13.23 9.37
CA LEU A 154 -8.91 14.20 8.52
C LEU A 154 -9.11 15.64 9.00
N ASN A 155 -10.33 16.02 9.36
CA ASN A 155 -10.62 17.35 9.91
C ASN A 155 -9.82 17.58 11.20
N TRP A 156 -9.85 16.60 12.11
CA TRP A 156 -9.08 16.67 13.35
C TRP A 156 -7.58 16.79 13.07
N ALA A 157 -7.03 15.98 12.15
CA ALA A 157 -5.61 16.03 11.82
C ALA A 157 -5.18 17.40 11.26
N GLN A 158 -6.03 18.06 10.48
CA GLN A 158 -5.78 19.42 9.99
C GLN A 158 -5.75 20.43 11.14
N GLU A 159 -6.71 20.38 12.07
CA GLU A 159 -6.75 21.25 13.25
C GLU A 159 -5.49 21.10 14.11
N GLN A 160 -4.95 19.88 14.25
CA GLN A 160 -3.71 19.65 14.98
C GLN A 160 -2.48 20.27 14.29
N GLN A 161 -2.45 20.30 12.96
CA GLN A 161 -1.35 20.90 12.20
C GLN A 161 -1.37 22.44 12.26
N GLU A 162 -2.56 23.04 12.30
CA GLU A 162 -2.72 24.50 12.42
C GLU A 162 -2.36 25.03 13.80
N GLN A 163 -2.33 24.17 14.82
CA GLN A 163 -1.99 24.50 16.21
C GLN A 163 -0.52 24.25 16.57
N ALA A 164 0.27 23.66 15.66
CA ALA A 164 1.68 23.32 15.84
C ALA A 164 2.63 24.38 15.28
#